data_AF-A0A0F8YLS0-F1
#
_entry.id   AF-A0A0F8YLS0-F1
#
_cell.length_a   1.000
_cell.length_b   1.000
_cell.length_c   1.000
_cell.angle_alpha   90.00
_cell.angle_beta   90.00
_cell.angle_gamma   90.00
#
_symmetry.space_group_name_H-M   'P 1'
#
loop_
_entity.id
_entity.type
_entity.pdbx_description
1 polymer ?
#
loop_
_entity_poly.entity_id
_entity_poly.type
_entity_poly.pdbx_seq_one_letter_code
_entity_poly.pdbx_strand_id
1 'polypeptide(L)' 'MEKIIKAIGNSIGITFNKEEREINSLSVGDIVEIVITKLKKKDKNEVF' A
#
# COMPACT_ATOMS: atom_id res chain seq x y z
N MET A 1 -4.11 -0.30 -8.31
CA MET A 1 -2.78 0.35 -8.28
C MET A 1 -1.83 -0.56 -7.55
N GLU A 2 -0.64 -0.78 -8.12
CA GLU A 2 0.41 -1.59 -7.48
C GLU A 2 1.19 -0.70 -6.51
N LYS A 3 1.30 -1.11 -5.24
CA LYS A 3 2.06 -0.37 -4.22
C LYS A 3 3.51 -0.85 -4.22
N ILE A 4 4.43 0.09 -4.19
CA ILE A 4 5.86 -0.21 -4.04
C ILE A 4 6.19 -0.25 -2.55
N ILE A 5 6.46 -1.44 -2.04
CA ILE A 5 7.02 -1.67 -0.71
C ILE A 5 8.55 -1.69 -0.85
N LYS A 6 9.26 -0.85 -0.10
CA LYS A 6 10.72 -0.78 -0.12
C LYS A 6 11.28 -0.82 1.29
N ALA A 7 12.47 -1.39 1.43
CA ALA A 7 13.28 -1.21 2.63
C ALA A 7 13.85 0.22 2.65
N ILE A 8 13.75 0.89 3.79
CA ILE A 8 14.32 2.21 4.06
C ILE A 8 15.18 2.07 5.32
N GLY A 9 16.49 1.89 5.14
CA GLY A 9 17.39 1.52 6.24
C GLY A 9 16.94 0.20 6.89
N ASN A 10 16.71 0.23 8.21
CA ASN A 10 16.20 -0.91 8.98
C ASN A 10 14.66 -0.99 9.03
N SER A 11 13.95 -0.11 8.31
CA SER A 11 12.48 -0.04 8.31
C SER A 11 11.88 -0.52 6.99
N ILE A 12 10.62 -0.94 7.03
CA ILE A 12 9.82 -1.18 5.82
C ILE A 12 8.98 0.09 5.58
N GLY A 13 9.15 0.70 4.40
CA GLY A 13 8.39 1.87 3.98
C GLY A 13 7.42 1.56 2.85
N ILE A 14 6.30 2.26 2.85
CA ILE A 14 5.37 2.31 1.72
C ILE A 14 5.63 3.63 1.00
N THR A 15 5.92 3.58 -0.29
CA THR A 15 6.11 4.79 -1.09
C THR A 15 4.81 5.16 -1.79
N PHE A 16 4.42 6.43 -1.65
CA PHE A 16 3.36 7.02 -2.46
C PHE A 16 3.98 7.69 -3.69
N ASN A 17 3.48 7.37 -4.88
CA ASN A 17 3.92 8.04 -6.09
C ASN A 17 3.27 9.44 -6.21
N LYS A 18 3.63 10.20 -7.26
CA LYS A 18 3.14 11.57 -7.46
C LYS A 18 1.61 11.61 -7.62
N GLU A 19 1.03 10.70 -8.40
CA GLU A 19 -0.43 10.64 -8.60
C GLU A 19 -1.17 10.34 -7.30
N GLU A 20 -0.67 9.39 -6.51
CA GLU A 20 -1.27 9.02 -5.22
C GLU A 20 -1.21 10.18 -4.23
N ARG A 21 -0.12 10.96 -4.24
CA ARG A 21 0.00 12.17 -3.43
C ARG A 21 -1.07 13.19 -3.81
N GLU A 22 -1.34 13.39 -5.09
CA GLU A 22 -2.34 14.33 -5.59
C GLU A 22 -3.76 13.86 -5.28
N ILE A 23 -4.09 12.60 -5.57
CA ILE A 23 -5.42 12.00 -5.32
C ILE A 23 -5.79 12.09 -3.83
N ASN A 24 -4.83 11.81 -2.95
CA ASN A 24 -5.05 11.79 -1.50
C ASN A 24 -4.69 13.13 -0.82
N SER A 25 -4.30 14.16 -1.61
CA SER A 25 -3.89 15.48 -1.10
C SER A 25 -2.86 15.43 0.03
N LEU A 26 -1.87 14.53 -0.09
CA LEU A 26 -0.90 14.25 0.97
C LEU A 26 0.26 15.25 1.00
N SER A 27 0.65 15.63 2.20
CA SER A 27 1.77 16.51 2.54
C SER A 27 2.75 15.83 3.50
N VAL A 28 3.99 16.31 3.50
CA VAL A 28 5.01 15.83 4.44
C VAL A 28 4.61 16.27 5.85
N GLY A 29 4.49 15.31 6.77
CA GLY A 29 4.07 15.55 8.15
C GLY A 29 2.62 15.18 8.45
N ASP A 30 1.82 14.85 7.41
CA ASP A 30 0.47 14.37 7.62
C ASP A 30 0.45 13.05 8.39
N ILE A 31 -0.52 12.91 9.29
CA ILE A 31 -0.78 11.67 10.00
C ILE A 31 -1.68 10.80 9.13
N VAL A 32 -1.26 9.56 8.90
CA VAL A 32 -2.01 8.59 8.09
C VAL A 32 -2.39 7.37 8.94
N GLU A 33 -3.58 6.84 8.72
CA GLU A 33 -4.02 5.57 9.31
C GLU A 33 -3.64 4.42 8.38
N ILE A 34 -3.02 3.37 8.94
CA ILE A 34 -2.65 2.16 8.21
C ILE A 34 -3.52 1.01 8.69
N VAL A 35 -4.40 0.52 7.82
CA VAL A 35 -5.27 -0.65 8.10
C VAL A 35 -4.69 -1.88 7.39
N ILE A 36 -4.29 -2.89 8.18
CA ILE A 36 -3.78 -4.17 7.67
C ILE A 36 -4.91 -5.20 7.67
N THR A 37 -5.49 -5.46 6.49
CA THR A 37 -6.54 -6.48 6.33
C THR A 37 -5.94 -7.77 5.77
N LYS A 38 -6.01 -8.86 6.54
CA LYS A 38 -5.60 -10.19 6.07
C LYS A 38 -6.68 -10.77 5.14
N LEU A 39 -6.50 -10.61 3.84
CA LEU A 39 -7.38 -11.25 2.86
C LEU A 39 -7.04 -12.74 2.75
N LYS A 40 -8.03 -13.62 2.99
CA LYS A 40 -7.91 -15.04 2.62
C LYS A 40 -7.84 -15.11 1.10
N LYS A 41 -6.73 -15.62 0.58
CA LYS A 41 -6.56 -15.89 -0.84
C LYS A 41 -7.64 -16.90 -1.25
N LYS A 42 -8.59 -16.52 -2.13
CA LYS A 42 -9.42 -17.51 -2.81
C LYS A 42 -8.51 -18.25 -3.78
N ASP A 43 -8.26 -19.53 -3.53
CA ASP A 43 -7.60 -20.41 -4.49
C ASP A 43 -8.39 -20.41 -5.80
N LYS A 44 -7.73 -20.04 -6.90
CA LYS A 44 -8.27 -20.07 -8.25
C LYS A 44 -8.24 -21.50 -8.78
N ASN A 45 -9.06 -22.40 -8.24
CA ASN A 45 -9.22 -23.75 -8.77
C ASN A 45 -10.65 -24.28 -8.57
N GLU A 46 -11.62 -23.60 -9.18
CA GLU A 46 -12.91 -24.21 -9.52
C GLU A 46 -12.97 -24.25 -11.05
N VAL A 47 -12.58 -25.39 -11.61
CA VAL A 47 -12.79 -25.75 -13.02
C VAL A 47 -14.19 -26.37 -13.09
N PHE A 48 -15.09 -25.73 -13.84
CA PHE A 48 -16.37 -26.28 -14.27
C PHE A 48 -16.17 -27.38 -15.31
#